data_AF-V7C5E5-F1
#
_entry.id   AF-V7C5E5-F1
#
_cell.length_a   1.000
_cell.length_b   1.000
_cell.length_c   1.000
_cell.angle_alpha   90.00
_cell.angle_beta   90.00
_cell.angle_gamma   90.00
#
_symmetry.space_group_name_H-M   'P 1'
#
loop_
_entity.id
_entity.type
_entity.pdbx_description
1 polymer ?
#
loop_
_entity_poly.entity_id
_entity_poly.type
_entity_poly.pdbx_seq_one_letter_code
_entity_poly.pdbx_strand_id
1 'polypeptide(L)'
;HHKEAIFYFQGYEHLDLTKKHNQICKTIWIAFVWTIWNHKNDIIFRNKISDGIQIFALIQINSWAWITFRHPKVIFSYSDWCLPPIMCINSL
;
A
#
# COMPACT_ATOMS: atom_id res chain seq x y z
N HIS A 1 6.94 14.78 12.39
CA HIS A 1 6.53 14.46 11.01
C HIS A 1 7.36 13.38 10.31
N HIS A 2 8.61 13.59 9.83
CA HIS A 2 9.36 12.49 9.17
C HIS A 2 9.76 11.32 10.09
N LYS A 3 10.06 11.60 11.36
CA LYS A 3 10.43 10.57 12.36
C LYS A 3 9.27 9.67 12.78
N GLU A 4 8.03 10.16 12.69
CA GLU A 4 6.83 9.39 13.04
C GLU A 4 6.52 8.34 11.97
N ALA A 5 6.69 8.69 10.68
CA ALA A 5 6.52 7.74 9.59
C ALA A 5 7.51 6.57 9.68
N ILE A 6 8.76 6.83 10.08
CA ILE A 6 9.78 5.80 10.32
C ILE A 6 9.43 4.95 11.55
N PHE A 7 8.87 5.54 12.61
CA PHE A 7 8.42 4.80 13.78
C PHE A 7 7.26 3.85 13.45
N TYR A 8 6.27 4.30 12.65
CA TYR A 8 5.24 3.42 12.10
C TYR A 8 5.84 2.32 11.21
N PHE A 9 6.88 2.63 10.44
CA PHE A 9 7.61 1.67 9.60
C PHE A 9 8.35 0.60 10.42
N GLN A 10 8.97 0.98 11.54
CA GLN A 10 9.65 0.07 12.46
C GLN A 10 8.66 -0.75 13.30
N GLY A 11 7.48 -0.20 13.61
CA GLY A 11 6.40 -0.94 14.28
C GLY A 11 5.88 -2.14 13.48
N TYR A 12 5.98 -2.10 12.15
CA TYR A 12 5.65 -3.25 11.28
C TYR A 12 6.67 -4.39 11.36
N GLU A 13 7.89 -4.13 11.84
CA GLU A 13 8.97 -5.12 11.93
C GLU A 13 8.82 -6.05 13.14
N HIS A 14 7.93 -5.71 14.08
CA HIS A 14 7.66 -6.45 15.33
C HIS A 14 6.39 -7.31 15.32
N LEU A 15 5.60 -7.28 14.25
CA LEU A 15 4.64 -8.36 13.99
C LEU A 15 5.49 -9.57 13.55
N ASP A 16 5.29 -10.76 14.11
CA ASP A 16 5.98 -12.02 13.73
C ASP A 16 5.65 -12.45 12.29
N LEU A 17 5.92 -11.57 11.35
CA LEU A 17 5.64 -11.65 9.93
C LEU A 17 6.84 -12.32 9.29
N THR A 18 6.61 -13.41 8.58
CA THR A 18 7.66 -14.10 7.85
C THR A 18 8.35 -13.14 6.88
N LYS A 19 9.59 -13.42 6.45
CA LYS A 19 10.32 -12.58 5.46
C LYS A 19 9.47 -12.20 4.24
N LYS A 20 8.55 -13.07 3.83
CA LYS A 20 7.59 -12.85 2.74
C LYS A 20 6.55 -11.76 3.08
N HIS A 21 5.93 -11.83 4.26
CA HIS A 21 5.00 -10.80 4.73
C HIS A 21 5.67 -9.43 4.83
N ASN A 22 6.89 -9.39 5.37
CA ASN A 22 7.68 -8.15 5.44
C ASN A 22 7.98 -7.56 4.06
N GLN A 23 8.24 -8.39 3.05
CA GLN A 23 8.41 -7.91 1.67
C GLN A 23 7.10 -7.34 1.11
N ILE A 24 5.97 -7.99 1.37
CA ILE A 24 4.65 -7.53 0.91
C ILE A 24 4.30 -6.19 1.57
N CYS A 25 4.48 -6.04 2.88
CA CYS A 25 4.27 -4.78 3.59
C CYS A 25 5.17 -3.66 3.04
N LYS A 26 6.44 -3.95 2.74
CA LYS A 26 7.34 -2.98 2.07
C LYS A 26 6.82 -2.59 0.69
N THR A 27 6.29 -3.53 -0.09
CA THR A 27 5.69 -3.25 -1.40
C THR A 27 4.46 -2.36 -1.29
N ILE A 28 3.57 -2.62 -0.33
CA ILE A 28 2.41 -1.76 -0.04
C ILE A 28 2.88 -0.36 0.33
N TRP A 29 3.87 -0.25 1.22
CA TRP A 29 4.42 1.04 1.62
C TRP A 29 5.01 1.84 0.45
N ILE A 30 5.75 1.19 -0.45
CA ILE A 30 6.26 1.83 -1.67
C ILE A 30 5.10 2.33 -2.54
N ALA A 31 4.02 1.54 -2.69
CA ALA A 31 2.84 1.96 -3.44
C ALA A 31 2.15 3.19 -2.79
N PHE A 32 2.08 3.24 -1.46
CA PHE A 32 1.60 4.41 -0.70
C PHE A 32 2.43 5.65 -1.00
N VAL A 33 3.75 5.59 -0.76
CA VAL A 33 4.65 6.73 -0.94
C VAL A 33 4.67 7.21 -2.40
N TRP A 34 4.72 6.28 -3.35
CA TRP A 34 4.69 6.59 -4.78
C TRP A 34 3.41 7.29 -5.20
N THR A 35 2.26 6.81 -4.74
CA THR A 35 0.96 7.40 -5.08
C THR A 35 0.81 8.79 -4.48
N ILE A 36 1.22 8.99 -3.22
CA ILE A 36 1.23 10.30 -2.58
C ILE A 36 2.16 11.26 -3.32
N TRP A 37 3.37 10.81 -3.68
CA TRP A 37 4.33 11.62 -4.43
C TRP A 37 3.77 12.08 -5.78
N ASN A 38 3.20 11.16 -6.56
CA ASN A 38 2.58 11.50 -7.84
C ASN A 38 1.38 12.41 -7.69
N HIS A 39 0.53 12.18 -6.69
CA HIS A 39 -0.61 13.05 -6.44
C HIS A 39 -0.18 14.47 -6.08
N LYS A 40 0.84 14.63 -5.23
CA LYS A 40 1.40 15.95 -4.92
C LYS A 40 1.97 16.65 -6.16
N ASN A 41 2.65 15.92 -7.03
CA ASN A 41 3.14 16.47 -8.30
C ASN A 41 1.98 16.91 -9.20
N ASP A 42 0.92 16.11 -9.27
CA ASP A 42 -0.28 16.43 -10.05
C ASP A 42 -0.99 17.70 -9.53
N ILE A 43 -1.06 17.91 -8.22
CA ILE A 43 -1.58 19.16 -7.63
C ILE A 43 -0.72 20.35 -8.05
N ILE A 44 0.60 20.26 -7.85
CA ILE A 44 1.55 21.37 -8.08
C ILE A 44 1.66 21.72 -9.57
N PHE A 45 1.78 20.72 -10.44
CA PHE A 45 2.08 20.91 -11.86
C PHE A 45 0.85 20.90 -12.76
N ARG A 46 -0.28 20.34 -12.31
CA ARG A 46 -1.50 20.20 -13.13
C ARG A 46 -2.73 20.85 -12.52
N ASN A 47 -2.58 21.60 -11.43
CA ASN A 47 -3.68 22.29 -10.73
C ASN A 47 -4.85 21.35 -10.36
N LYS A 48 -4.56 20.07 -10.12
CA LYS A 48 -5.58 19.12 -9.66
C LYS A 48 -5.99 19.43 -8.21
N ILE A 49 -7.25 19.18 -7.91
CA ILE A 49 -7.80 19.31 -6.56
C ILE A 49 -7.40 18.07 -5.74
N SER A 50 -7.00 18.32 -4.49
CA SER A 50 -6.66 17.25 -3.53
C SER A 50 -7.92 16.53 -3.08
N ASP A 51 -8.00 15.22 -3.34
CA ASP A 51 -9.06 14.34 -2.86
C ASP A 51 -8.45 13.11 -2.19
N GLY A 52 -8.47 13.09 -0.87
CA GLY A 52 -7.92 11.98 -0.07
C GLY A 52 -8.60 10.63 -0.36
N ILE A 53 -9.87 10.64 -0.74
CA ILE A 53 -10.61 9.40 -1.08
C ILE A 53 -10.07 8.83 -2.39
N GLN A 54 -9.85 9.68 -3.40
CA GLN A 54 -9.24 9.26 -4.66
C GLN A 54 -7.81 8.75 -4.47
N ILE A 55 -7.01 9.42 -3.62
CA ILE A 55 -5.65 8.96 -3.30
C ILE A 55 -5.69 7.56 -2.67
N PHE A 56 -6.58 7.36 -1.69
CA PHE A 56 -6.69 6.08 -1.00
C PHE A 56 -7.13 4.95 -1.95
N ALA A 57 -8.14 5.22 -2.79
CA ALA A 57 -8.57 4.26 -3.81
C ALA A 57 -7.45 3.92 -4.80
N LEU A 58 -6.66 4.90 -5.23
CA LEU A 58 -5.54 4.69 -6.14
C LEU A 58 -4.42 3.83 -5.49
N ILE A 59 -4.17 4.03 -4.19
CA ILE A 59 -3.24 3.21 -3.43
C ILE A 59 -3.72 1.75 -3.35
N GLN A 60 -5.02 1.54 -3.07
CA GLN A 60 -5.61 0.20 -3.04
C GLN A 60 -5.45 -0.52 -4.38
N ILE A 61 -5.79 0.14 -5.50
CA ILE A 61 -5.67 -0.43 -6.85
C ILE A 61 -4.20 -0.73 -7.20
N ASN A 62 -3.29 0.21 -6.96
CA ASN A 62 -1.87 0.04 -7.31
C ASN A 62 -1.23 -1.09 -6.51
N SER A 63 -1.48 -1.15 -5.21
CA SER A 63 -0.94 -2.21 -4.34
C SER A 63 -1.52 -3.59 -4.69
N TRP A 64 -2.82 -3.66 -4.99
CA TRP A 64 -3.49 -4.87 -5.47
C TRP A 64 -2.89 -5.38 -6.78
N ALA A 65 -2.74 -4.50 -7.78
CA ALA A 65 -2.17 -4.86 -9.07
C ALA A 65 -0.75 -5.41 -8.93
N TRP A 66 0.06 -4.81 -8.06
CA TRP A 66 1.41 -5.29 -7.78
C TRP A 66 1.44 -6.66 -7.10
N ILE A 67 0.55 -6.91 -6.15
CA ILE A 67 0.49 -8.20 -5.44
C ILE A 67 0.01 -9.32 -6.35
N THR A 68 -1.03 -9.09 -7.13
CA THR A 68 -1.56 -10.10 -8.05
C THR A 68 -0.59 -10.40 -9.20
N PHE A 69 0.15 -9.39 -9.67
CA PHE A 69 1.24 -9.60 -10.62
C PHE A 69 2.37 -10.47 -10.03
N ARG A 70 2.76 -10.23 -8.78
CA ARG A 70 3.85 -10.97 -8.12
C ARG A 70 3.43 -12.34 -7.59
N HIS A 71 2.16 -12.50 -7.25
CA HIS A 71 1.55 -13.70 -6.67
C HIS A 71 0.30 -14.08 -7.49
N PRO A 72 0.45 -14.67 -8.68
CA PRO A 72 -0.68 -14.95 -9.58
C PRO A 72 -1.69 -15.97 -9.05
N LYS A 73 -1.38 -16.64 -7.93
CA LYS A 73 -2.25 -17.63 -7.27
C LYS A 73 -2.90 -17.09 -6.00
N VAL A 74 -3.14 -15.77 -5.92
CA VAL A 74 -3.93 -15.21 -4.82
C VAL A 74 -5.32 -15.85 -4.78
N ILE A 75 -5.84 -16.12 -3.58
CA ILE A 75 -7.17 -16.73 -3.38
C ILE A 75 -8.24 -15.72 -2.96
N PHE A 76 -7.85 -14.46 -2.76
CA PHE A 76 -8.70 -13.35 -2.36
C PHE A 76 -8.92 -12.40 -3.54
N SER A 77 -10.01 -11.64 -3.50
CA SER A 77 -10.39 -10.66 -4.53
C SER A 77 -9.88 -9.24 -4.21
N TYR A 78 -10.04 -8.31 -5.16
CA TYR A 78 -9.81 -6.89 -4.90
C TYR A 78 -10.70 -6.36 -3.76
N SER A 79 -11.95 -6.83 -3.68
CA SER A 79 -12.87 -6.42 -2.61
C SER A 79 -12.37 -6.88 -1.24
N ASP A 80 -11.82 -8.08 -1.15
CA ASP A 80 -11.18 -8.57 0.08
C ASP A 80 -9.91 -7.78 0.42
N TRP A 81 -9.16 -7.34 -0.60
CA TRP A 81 -7.98 -6.50 -0.45
C TRP A 81 -8.29 -5.08 0.06
N CYS A 82 -9.47 -4.54 -0.30
CA CYS A 82 -9.94 -3.24 0.18
C CYS A 82 -10.35 -3.26 1.66
N LEU A 83 -10.71 -4.43 2.20
CA LEU A 83 -10.87 -4.68 3.64
C LEU A 83 -9.48 -4.78 4.31
N PRO A 84 -9.35 -4.92 5.65
CA PRO A 84 -8.05 -4.92 6.31
C PRO A 84 -7.07 -5.89 5.63
N PRO A 85 -6.05 -5.39 4.91
CA PRO A 85 -5.28 -6.21 3.97
C PRO A 85 -4.44 -7.28 4.68
N ILE A 86 -4.24 -7.13 5.99
CA ILE A 86 -3.57 -8.12 6.84
C ILE A 86 -4.17 -9.54 6.69
N MET A 87 -5.49 -9.65 6.53
CA MET A 87 -6.14 -10.95 6.36
C MET A 87 -5.78 -11.59 5.03
N CYS A 88 -5.69 -10.77 3.97
CA CYS A 88 -5.26 -11.21 2.65
C CYS A 88 -3.77 -11.60 2.64
N ILE A 89 -2.90 -10.82 3.29
CA ILE A 89 -1.47 -11.10 3.36
C ILE A 89 -1.20 -12.44 4.07
N ASN A 90 -1.96 -12.76 5.14
CA ASN A 90 -1.85 -14.04 5.85
C ASN A 90 -2.21 -15.26 4.98
N SER A 91 -2.98 -15.05 3.91
CA SER A 91 -3.36 -16.12 2.97
C SER A 91 -2.38 -16.32 1.81
N LEU A 92 -1.32 -15.49 1.72
CA LEU A 92 -0.35 -15.50 0.62
C LEU A 92 0.76 -16.54 0.76
#